data_AF-A0A9E4BQT5-F1
#
_entry.id   AF-A0A9E4BQT5-F1
#
_cell.length_a   1.000
_cell.length_b   1.000
_cell.length_c   1.000
_cell.angle_alpha   90.00
_cell.angle_beta   90.00
_cell.angle_gamma   90.00
#
_symmetry.space_group_name_H-M   'P 1'
#
loop_
_entity.id
_entity.type
_entity.pdbx_description
1 polymer ?
#
loop_
_entity_poly.entity_id
_entity_poly.type
_entity_poly.pdbx_seq_one_letter_code
_entity_poly.pdbx_strand_id
1 'polypeptide(L)'
;MARFQELSGAIEWMQREKDLAKRTASKQAQIQQSGSDLSVVSKLARESGLTQHRVNSRQAGGVTVTIQDGNYRDLIAWLRKLSEHSYTVAQARVDSSRAGRVNATLGVRRL
;
A
#
# COMPACT_ATOMS: atom_id res chain seq x y z
N MET A 1 -17.83 -52.96 -4.19
CA MET A 1 -16.74 -52.08 -4.69
C MET A 1 -17.18 -50.61 -4.62
N ALA A 2 -17.27 -49.99 -3.44
CA ALA A 2 -17.83 -48.62 -3.26
C ALA A 2 -16.90 -47.61 -2.57
N ARG A 3 -15.78 -48.05 -1.97
CA ARG A 3 -14.89 -47.19 -1.15
C ARG A 3 -13.94 -46.27 -1.95
N PHE A 4 -13.72 -46.53 -3.23
CA PHE A 4 -12.72 -45.79 -4.02
C PHE A 4 -13.26 -44.43 -4.55
N GLN A 5 -14.58 -44.30 -4.70
CA GLN A 5 -15.21 -43.05 -5.13
C GLN A 5 -15.25 -42.00 -4.01
N GLU A 6 -15.46 -42.42 -2.75
CA GLU A 6 -15.51 -41.49 -1.60
C GLU A 6 -14.14 -40.86 -1.29
N LEU A 7 -13.05 -41.63 -1.43
CA LEU A 7 -11.68 -41.13 -1.25
C LEU A 7 -11.29 -40.08 -2.32
N SER A 8 -11.80 -40.24 -3.54
CA SER A 8 -11.52 -39.32 -4.65
C SER A 8 -12.19 -37.95 -4.41
N GLY A 9 -13.44 -37.95 -3.93
CA GLY A 9 -14.18 -36.73 -3.60
C GLY A 9 -13.57 -35.96 -2.42
N ALA A 10 -13.07 -36.66 -1.41
CA ALA A 10 -12.40 -36.03 -0.26
C ALA A 10 -11.07 -35.33 -0.66
N ILE A 11 -10.31 -35.93 -1.60
CA ILE A 11 -9.06 -35.35 -2.09
C ILE A 11 -9.32 -34.10 -2.94
N GLU A 12 -10.31 -34.12 -3.84
CA GLU A 12 -10.69 -32.93 -4.63
C GLU A 12 -11.18 -31.79 -3.74
N TRP A 13 -11.96 -32.09 -2.70
CA TRP A 13 -12.41 -31.09 -1.74
C TRP A 13 -11.25 -30.44 -0.99
N MET A 14 -10.29 -31.25 -0.48
CA MET A 14 -9.10 -30.73 0.20
C MET A 14 -8.20 -29.88 -0.72
N GLN A 15 -8.05 -30.26 -1.99
CA GLN A 15 -7.29 -29.46 -2.95
C GLN A 15 -7.97 -28.10 -3.22
N ARG A 16 -9.30 -28.10 -3.38
CA ARG A 16 -10.07 -26.88 -3.57
C ARG A 16 -10.00 -25.95 -2.34
N GLU A 17 -10.09 -26.50 -1.13
CA GLU A 17 -9.92 -25.71 0.10
C GLU A 17 -8.50 -25.18 0.26
N LYS A 18 -7.48 -25.95 -0.12
CA LYS A 18 -6.08 -25.50 -0.08
C LYS A 18 -5.86 -24.27 -0.97
N ASP A 19 -6.48 -24.23 -2.15
CA ASP A 19 -6.42 -23.06 -3.04
C ASP A 19 -7.20 -21.86 -2.48
N LEU A 20 -8.35 -22.09 -1.87
CA LEU A 20 -9.11 -21.04 -1.18
C LEU A 20 -8.35 -20.47 0.02
N ALA A 21 -7.74 -21.34 0.84
CA ALA A 21 -6.92 -20.96 1.98
C ALA A 21 -5.69 -20.15 1.54
N LYS A 22 -4.99 -20.57 0.48
CA LYS A 22 -3.86 -19.82 -0.09
C LYS A 22 -4.26 -18.43 -0.57
N ARG A 23 -5.40 -18.31 -1.27
CA ARG A 23 -5.92 -17.01 -1.75
C ARG A 23 -6.31 -16.10 -0.58
N THR A 24 -6.88 -16.66 0.48
CA THR A 24 -7.31 -15.91 1.67
C THR A 24 -6.10 -15.45 2.49
N ALA A 25 -5.11 -16.31 2.68
CA ALA A 25 -3.85 -15.98 3.34
C ALA A 25 -3.08 -14.89 2.59
N SER A 26 -3.04 -14.95 1.26
CA SER A 26 -2.40 -13.93 0.42
C SER A 26 -3.10 -12.56 0.55
N LYS A 27 -4.44 -12.55 0.57
CA LYS A 27 -5.22 -11.32 0.82
C LYS A 27 -4.99 -10.77 2.23
N GLN A 28 -4.96 -11.62 3.26
CA GLN A 28 -4.68 -11.19 4.64
C GLN A 28 -3.27 -10.61 4.79
N ALA A 29 -2.26 -11.26 4.22
CA ALA A 29 -0.89 -10.74 4.20
C ALA A 29 -0.81 -9.37 3.51
N GLN A 30 -1.51 -9.21 2.38
CA GLN A 30 -1.57 -7.94 1.65
C GLN A 30 -2.26 -6.82 2.47
N ILE A 31 -3.31 -7.14 3.24
CA ILE A 31 -4.00 -6.19 4.12
C ILE A 31 -3.09 -5.77 5.29
N GLN A 32 -2.43 -6.73 5.95
CA GLN A 32 -1.48 -6.44 7.04
C GLN A 32 -0.29 -5.60 6.57
N GLN A 33 0.29 -5.96 5.43
CA GLN A 33 1.40 -5.20 4.84
C GLN A 33 0.98 -3.77 4.49
N SER A 34 -0.20 -3.60 3.87
CA SER A 34 -0.75 -2.28 3.53
C SER A 34 -0.98 -1.42 4.78
N GLY A 35 -1.41 -2.02 5.91
CA GLY A 35 -1.55 -1.32 7.19
C GLY A 35 -0.21 -0.86 7.78
N SER A 36 0.83 -1.68 7.63
CA SER A 36 2.20 -1.31 8.05
C SER A 36 2.78 -0.18 7.19
N ASP A 37 2.60 -0.26 5.87
CA ASP A 37 3.10 0.73 4.92
C ASP A 37 2.37 2.07 5.11
N LEU A 38 1.06 2.06 5.35
CA LEU A 38 0.27 3.24 5.72
C LEU A 38 0.88 3.99 6.92
N SER A 39 1.23 3.23 7.95
CA SER A 39 1.76 3.78 9.21
C SER A 39 3.14 4.40 9.00
N VAL A 40 4.02 3.72 8.26
CA VAL A 40 5.37 4.22 7.94
C VAL A 40 5.29 5.47 7.06
N VAL A 41 4.53 5.41 5.97
CA VAL A 41 4.39 6.53 5.02
C VAL A 41 3.81 7.78 5.70
N SER A 42 2.79 7.61 6.57
CA SER A 42 2.23 8.73 7.34
C SER A 42 3.21 9.27 8.38
N LYS A 43 3.96 8.40 9.08
CA LYS A 43 4.99 8.82 10.04
C LYS A 43 6.04 9.69 9.37
N LEU A 44 6.60 9.22 8.25
CA LEU A 44 7.63 9.97 7.50
C LEU A 44 7.09 11.30 6.98
N ALA A 45 5.81 11.37 6.58
CA ALA A 45 5.18 12.61 6.13
C ALA A 45 5.14 13.64 7.27
N ARG A 46 4.71 13.23 8.47
CA ARG A 46 4.69 14.10 9.66
C ARG A 46 6.08 14.57 10.06
N GLU A 47 7.06 13.67 10.07
CA GLU A 47 8.45 14.00 10.38
C GLU A 47 9.11 14.94 9.36
N SER A 48 8.50 15.12 8.19
CA SER A 48 8.98 16.02 7.15
C SER A 48 8.24 17.36 7.15
N GLY A 49 7.30 17.58 8.07
CA GLY A 49 6.52 18.82 8.16
C GLY A 49 5.20 18.81 7.37
N LEU A 50 4.88 17.72 6.66
CA LEU A 50 3.61 17.60 5.94
C LEU A 50 2.47 17.33 6.95
N THR A 51 1.75 18.37 7.34
CA THR A 51 0.66 18.28 8.33
C THR A 51 -0.70 17.98 7.69
N GLN A 52 -0.97 18.50 6.49
CA GLN A 52 -2.22 18.27 5.76
C GLN A 52 -2.01 17.20 4.68
N HIS A 53 -2.05 15.93 5.10
CA HIS A 53 -1.99 14.80 4.18
C HIS A 53 -3.01 13.72 4.56
N ARG A 54 -3.50 13.03 3.54
CA ARG A 54 -4.32 11.82 3.68
C ARG A 54 -3.57 10.66 3.04
N VAL A 55 -3.49 9.54 3.75
CA VAL A 55 -2.88 8.31 3.24
C VAL A 55 -3.94 7.22 3.16
N ASN A 56 -4.09 6.58 2.00
CA ASN A 56 -5.04 5.49 1.76
C ASN A 56 -4.34 4.29 1.14
N SER A 57 -4.72 3.07 1.51
CA SER A 57 -4.20 1.87 0.85
C SER A 57 -4.71 1.77 -0.60
N ARG A 58 -3.90 1.16 -1.47
CA ARG A 58 -4.28 0.86 -2.86
C ARG A 58 -4.58 -0.63 -3.01
N GLN A 59 -5.64 -0.97 -3.75
CA GLN A 59 -6.04 -2.38 -3.95
C GLN A 59 -4.96 -3.24 -4.64
N ALA A 60 -4.08 -2.64 -5.44
CA ALA A 60 -2.98 -3.32 -6.14
C ALA A 60 -1.68 -3.39 -5.32
N GLY A 61 -1.73 -3.11 -4.01
CA GLY A 61 -0.54 -2.93 -3.18
C GLY A 61 0.00 -1.50 -3.25
N GLY A 62 0.62 -1.06 -2.15
CA GLY A 62 1.09 0.31 -1.97
C GLY A 62 0.02 1.25 -1.41
N VAL A 63 0.34 2.55 -1.45
CA VAL A 63 -0.32 3.60 -0.69
C VAL A 63 -0.48 4.84 -1.55
N THR A 64 -1.67 5.43 -1.55
CA THR A 64 -1.92 6.74 -2.16
C THR A 64 -1.84 7.82 -1.09
N VAL A 65 -1.01 8.82 -1.32
CA VAL A 65 -0.84 9.98 -0.45
C VAL A 65 -1.37 11.21 -1.16
N THR A 66 -2.33 11.90 -0.55
CA THR A 66 -2.84 13.18 -1.02
C THR A 66 -2.38 14.27 -0.06
N ILE A 67 -1.72 15.30 -0.58
CA ILE A 67 -1.23 16.46 0.14
C ILE A 67 -2.03 17.66 -0.34
N GLN A 68 -2.60 18.41 0.60
CA GLN A 68 -3.34 19.63 0.32
C GLN A 68 -2.55 20.81 0.85
N ASP A 69 -2.23 21.76 -0.03
CA ASP A 69 -1.55 23.02 0.30
C ASP A 69 -0.26 22.84 1.13
N GLY A 70 0.49 21.77 0.83
CA GLY A 70 1.74 21.42 1.51
C GLY A 70 2.93 22.24 1.02
N ASN A 71 3.93 22.46 1.86
CA ASN A 71 5.17 23.12 1.45
C ASN A 71 5.95 22.23 0.47
N TYR A 72 6.42 22.81 -0.63
CA TYR A 72 7.17 22.06 -1.63
C TYR A 72 8.49 21.49 -1.08
N ARG A 73 9.19 22.23 -0.21
CA ARG A 73 10.45 21.76 0.42
C ARG A 73 10.20 20.53 1.30
N ASP A 74 9.12 20.56 2.07
CA ASP A 74 8.71 19.46 2.95
C ASP A 74 8.34 18.21 2.13
N LEU A 75 7.67 18.40 0.98
CA LEU A 75 7.39 17.33 0.04
C LEU A 75 8.69 16.68 -0.47
N ILE A 76 9.68 17.47 -0.90
CA ILE A 76 10.97 16.94 -1.37
C ILE A 76 11.72 16.22 -0.24
N ALA A 77 11.73 16.77 0.97
CA ALA A 77 12.33 16.13 2.12
C ALA A 77 11.68 14.77 2.42
N TRP A 78 10.36 14.70 2.37
CA TRP A 78 9.62 13.46 2.57
C TRP A 78 9.89 12.43 1.48
N LEU A 79 9.97 12.83 0.21
CA LEU A 79 10.32 11.92 -0.90
C LEU A 79 11.73 11.30 -0.72
N ARG A 80 12.69 12.07 -0.20
CA ARG A 80 14.02 11.55 0.14
C ARG A 80 13.94 10.50 1.26
N LYS A 81 13.23 10.81 2.35
CA LYS A 81 13.02 9.85 3.45
C LYS A 81 12.33 8.57 3.00
N LEU A 82 11.36 8.66 2.09
CA LEU A 82 10.73 7.49 1.49
C LEU A 82 11.75 6.60 0.78
N SER A 83 12.64 7.19 -0.01
CA SER A 83 13.67 6.44 -0.72
C SER A 83 14.65 5.73 0.23
N GLU A 84 15.02 6.36 1.35
CA GLU A 84 15.85 5.77 2.40
C GLU A 84 15.18 4.55 3.07
N HIS A 85 13.84 4.52 3.07
CA HIS A 85 13.05 3.43 3.64
C HIS A 85 12.61 2.39 2.60
N SER A 86 13.27 2.35 1.43
CA SER A 86 12.96 1.43 0.32
C SER A 86 11.55 1.62 -0.25
N TYR A 87 11.03 2.85 -0.27
CA TYR A 87 9.81 3.20 -0.99
C TYR A 87 10.12 3.95 -2.28
N THR A 88 9.28 3.75 -3.28
CA THR A 88 9.33 4.45 -4.56
C THR A 88 7.98 5.06 -4.92
N VAL A 89 8.01 6.15 -5.68
CA VAL A 89 6.81 6.78 -6.22
C VAL A 89 6.49 6.16 -7.58
N ALA A 90 5.40 5.40 -7.63
CA ALA A 90 4.91 4.79 -8.85
C ALA A 90 4.13 5.78 -9.73
N GLN A 91 3.44 6.75 -9.11
CA GLN A 91 2.62 7.75 -9.82
C GLN A 91 2.68 9.08 -9.06
N ALA A 92 2.75 10.19 -9.79
CA ALA A 92 2.73 11.52 -9.20
C ALA A 92 1.92 12.50 -10.03
N ARG A 93 1.03 13.24 -9.37
CA ARG A 93 0.41 14.47 -9.87
C ARG A 93 0.70 15.57 -8.85
N VAL A 94 1.29 16.67 -9.30
CA VAL A 94 1.64 17.81 -8.45
C VAL A 94 1.18 19.07 -9.14
N ASP A 95 0.38 19.87 -8.44
CA ASP A 95 -0.21 21.11 -8.91
C ASP A 95 0.23 22.24 -7.97
N SER A 96 0.63 23.39 -8.52
CA SER A 96 0.97 24.56 -7.71
C SER A 96 -0.31 25.16 -7.11
N SER A 97 -0.37 25.28 -5.78
CA SER A 97 -1.45 25.97 -5.09
C SER A 97 -1.15 27.48 -5.01
N ARG A 98 0.06 27.82 -4.57
CA ARG A 98 0.59 29.19 -4.41
C ARG A 98 2.12 29.13 -4.33
N ALA A 99 2.78 30.28 -4.32
CA ALA A 99 4.25 30.33 -4.23
C ALA A 99 4.78 29.48 -3.06
N GLY A 100 5.62 28.48 -3.38
CA GLY A 100 6.21 27.56 -2.41
C GLY A 100 5.28 26.46 -1.87
N ARG A 101 4.03 26.37 -2.33
CA ARG A 101 3.07 25.35 -1.89
C ARG A 101 2.44 24.56 -3.03
N VAL A 102 2.14 23.29 -2.77
CA VAL A 102 1.65 22.34 -3.76
C VAL A 102 0.48 21.51 -3.22
N ASN A 103 -0.42 21.18 -4.13
CA ASN A 103 -1.33 20.05 -3.98
C ASN A 103 -0.68 18.86 -4.69
N ALA A 104 -0.62 17.70 -4.05
CA ALA A 104 0.00 16.53 -4.65
C ALA A 104 -0.84 15.28 -4.40
N THR A 105 -0.88 14.39 -5.39
CA THR A 105 -1.40 13.03 -5.25
C THR A 105 -0.35 12.06 -5.75
N LEU A 106 0.09 11.16 -4.88
CA LEU A 106 1.25 10.32 -5.09
C LEU A 106 0.89 8.87 -4.80
N GLY A 107 1.12 7.98 -5.76
CA GLY A 107 1.09 6.54 -5.54
C GLY A 107 2.48 6.08 -5.12
N VAL A 108 2.60 5.59 -3.90
CA VAL A 108 3.84 5.12 -3.27
C VAL A 108 3.75 3.60 -3.12
N ARG A 109 4.85 2.89 -3.37
CA ARG A 109 4.97 1.45 -3.12
C ARG A 109 6.33 1.11 -2.56
N ARG A 110 6.42 0.03 -1.81
CA ARG A 110 7.70 -0.52 -1.36
C ARG A 110 8.41 -1.20 -2.54
N LEU A 111 9.74 -1.05 -2.59
CA LEU A 111 10.63 -1.72 -3.55
C LEU A 111 10.80 -3.20 -3.19
#